data_AF-A0A838NUF0-F1
#
_entry.id   AF-A0A838NUF0-F1
#
_cell.length_a   1.000
_cell.length_b   1.000
_cell.length_c   1.000
_cell.angle_alpha   90.00
_cell.angle_beta   90.00
_cell.angle_gamma   90.00
#
_symmetry.space_group_name_H-M   'P 1'
#
loop_
_entity.id
_entity.type
_entity.pdbx_description
1 polymer ?
#
loop_
_entity_poly.entity_id
_entity_poly.type
_entity_poly.pdbx_seq_one_letter_code
_entity_poly.pdbx_strand_id
1 'polypeptide(L)' 'MKFLVDAEDRARRRSPGMGLTTDANLNQNIKFFGQDWSRQRAMILTVTHLHEHLGQLIAYARSNNVTPPWSRQQ' A
#
# COMPACT_ATOMS: atom_id res chain seq x y z
N MET A 1 -10.19 -6.69 -22.89
CA MET A 1 -10.80 -5.56 -22.16
C MET A 1 -11.52 -5.97 -20.87
N LYS A 2 -11.10 -7.03 -20.15
CA LYS A 2 -11.73 -7.46 -18.88
C LYS A 2 -10.82 -7.23 -17.67
N PHE A 3 -9.50 -7.28 -17.89
CA PHE A 3 -8.47 -7.14 -16.86
C PHE A 3 -8.30 -5.72 -16.29
N LEU A 4 -8.67 -4.67 -17.03
CA LEU A 4 -8.48 -3.28 -16.60
C LEU A 4 -9.60 -2.79 -15.65
N VAL A 5 -10.84 -3.24 -15.86
CA VAL A 5 -11.97 -2.91 -14.98
C VAL A 5 -11.80 -3.55 -13.59
N ASP A 6 -11.24 -4.76 -13.54
CA ASP A 6 -11.03 -5.49 -12.28
C ASP A 6 -10.00 -4.82 -11.34
N ALA A 7 -9.07 -4.02 -11.87
CA ALA A 7 -8.05 -3.33 -11.06
C ALA A 7 -8.61 -2.10 -10.33
N GLU A 8 -9.48 -1.34 -11.00
CA GLU A 8 -10.16 -0.19 -10.41
C GLU A 8 -11.22 -0.60 -9.38
N ASP A 9 -11.93 -1.71 -9.63
CA ASP A 9 -12.89 -2.27 -8.67
C ASP A 9 -12.23 -2.81 -7.40
N ARG A 10 -10.99 -3.32 -7.50
CA ARG A 10 -10.20 -3.71 -6.32
C ARG A 10 -9.77 -2.52 -5.47
N ALA A 11 -9.47 -1.38 -6.08
CA ALA A 11 -9.14 -0.15 -5.35
C ALA A 11 -10.36 0.39 -4.56
N ARG A 12 -11.57 0.23 -5.11
CA ARG A 12 -12.83 0.62 -4.47
C ARG A 12 -13.28 -0.32 -3.34
N ARG A 13 -12.88 -1.59 -3.38
CA ARG A 13 -13.14 -2.59 -2.31
C ARG A 13 -12.03 -2.63 -1.25
N ARG A 14 -11.43 -1.48 -0.91
CA ARG A 14 -10.52 -1.43 0.23
C ARG A 14 -11.32 -1.65 1.50
N SER A 15 -11.00 -2.73 2.22
CA SER A 15 -11.60 -3.04 3.52
C SER A 15 -11.57 -1.81 4.46
N PRO A 16 -12.60 -1.58 5.27
CA PRO A 16 -12.73 -0.39 6.12
C PRO A 16 -11.62 -0.20 7.16
N GLY A 17 -10.69 -1.16 7.31
CA GLY A 17 -9.52 -1.05 8.18
C GLY A 17 -8.52 0.04 7.77
N MET A 18 -8.56 0.52 6.52
CA MET A 18 -7.86 1.72 6.05
C MET A 18 -8.87 2.69 5.41
N GLY A 19 -9.99 2.98 6.10
CA GLY A 19 -10.82 4.13 5.76
C GLY A 19 -10.01 5.44 5.81
N LEU A 20 -10.60 6.56 5.39
CA LEU A 20 -9.96 7.88 5.44
C LEU A 20 -9.42 8.16 6.86
N THR A 21 -8.09 8.11 7.00
CA THR A 21 -7.44 8.56 8.22
C THR A 21 -7.47 10.07 8.22
N THR A 22 -8.05 10.64 9.27
CA THR A 22 -8.10 12.08 9.52
C THR A 22 -7.40 12.36 10.83
N ASP A 23 -6.98 13.60 11.05
CA ASP A 23 -6.32 13.99 12.31
C ASP A 23 -7.18 13.64 13.53
N ALA A 24 -8.50 13.78 13.40
CA ALA A 24 -9.47 13.45 14.44
C ALA A 24 -9.55 11.96 14.78
N ASN A 25 -9.05 11.05 13.92
CA ASN A 25 -9.19 9.61 14.11
C ASN A 25 -7.87 8.83 14.17
N LEU A 26 -6.72 9.50 14.13
CA LEU A 26 -5.38 8.87 14.17
C LEU A 26 -5.17 7.91 15.35
N ASN A 27 -5.66 8.30 16.53
CA ASN A 27 -5.51 7.55 17.78
C ASN A 27 -6.59 6.48 17.99
N GLN A 28 -7.58 6.38 17.11
CA GLN A 28 -8.60 5.34 17.23
C GLN A 28 -7.98 3.96 17.02
N ASN A 29 -8.35 3.01 17.88
CA ASN A 29 -7.93 1.62 17.71
C ASN A 29 -8.75 0.93 16.63
N ILE A 30 -8.06 0.16 15.80
CA ILE A 30 -8.61 -0.74 14.79
C ILE A 30 -8.07 -2.15 15.02
N LYS A 31 -8.82 -3.15 14.57
CA LYS A 31 -8.31 -4.52 14.48
C LYS A 31 -7.39 -4.63 13.26
N PHE A 32 -6.10 -4.75 13.50
CA PHE A 32 -5.07 -4.89 12.48
C PHE A 32 -4.29 -6.18 12.72
N PHE A 33 -4.34 -7.13 11.77
CA PHE A 33 -3.83 -8.50 11.94
C PHE A 33 -4.30 -9.18 13.24
N GLY A 34 -5.56 -8.98 13.62
CA GLY A 34 -6.15 -9.54 14.84
C GLY A 34 -5.72 -8.86 16.16
N GLN A 35 -4.87 -7.83 16.09
CA GLN A 35 -4.39 -7.06 17.24
C GLN A 35 -5.04 -5.67 17.28
N ASP A 36 -5.18 -5.07 18.46
CA ASP A 36 -5.65 -3.68 18.61
C ASP A 36 -4.52 -2.69 18.40
N TRP A 37 -4.57 -1.95 17.30
CA TRP A 37 -3.56 -0.97 16.92
C TRP A 37 -4.20 0.38 16.66
N SER A 38 -3.53 1.48 16.97
CA SER A 38 -3.97 2.78 16.48
C SER A 38 -3.91 2.82 14.96
N ARG A 39 -4.80 3.59 14.32
CA ARG A 39 -4.77 3.81 12.86
C ARG A 39 -3.40 4.31 12.41
N GLN A 40 -2.81 5.25 13.15
CA GLN A 40 -1.47 5.76 12.85
C GLN A 40 -0.41 4.65 12.83
N ARG A 41 -0.39 3.77 13.83
CA ARG A 41 0.55 2.66 13.89
C ARG A 41 0.39 1.72 12.69
N ALA A 42 -0.85 1.39 12.35
CA ALA A 42 -1.14 0.54 11.20
C ALA A 42 -0.69 1.17 9.87
N MET A 43 -0.88 2.48 9.69
CA MET A 43 -0.40 3.20 8.51
C MET A 43 1.11 3.22 8.40
N ILE A 44 1.82 3.55 9.48
CA ILE A 44 3.28 3.59 9.49
C ILE A 44 3.84 2.22 9.09
N LEU A 45 3.34 1.13 9.71
CA LEU A 45 3.77 -0.22 9.33
C LEU A 45 3.46 -0.53 7.86
N THR A 46 2.26 -0.19 7.38
CA THR A 46 1.86 -0.47 5.99
C THR A 46 2.81 0.23 5.02
N VAL A 47 3.13 1.50 5.26
CA VAL A 47 4.05 2.26 4.42
C VAL A 47 5.47 1.67 4.50
N THR A 48 5.98 1.34 5.68
CA THR A 48 7.29 0.68 5.84
C THR A 48 7.34 -0.63 5.04
N HIS A 49 6.32 -1.47 5.15
CA HIS A 49 6.28 -2.75 4.43
C HIS A 49 6.21 -2.56 2.92
N LEU A 50 5.46 -1.57 2.43
CA LEU A 50 5.45 -1.21 1.01
C LEU A 50 6.84 -0.77 0.50
N HIS A 51 7.64 -0.09 1.32
CA HIS A 51 9.02 0.26 0.95
C HIS A 51 9.93 -0.96 0.88
N GLU A 52 9.75 -1.95 1.76
CA GLU A 52 10.48 -3.23 1.68
C GLU A 52 10.15 -3.98 0.38
N HIS A 53 8.87 -4.10 0.05
CA HIS A 53 8.42 -4.71 -1.21
C HIS A 53 8.92 -3.92 -2.43
N LEU A 54 8.89 -2.59 -2.37
CA LEU A 54 9.42 -1.76 -3.45
C LEU A 54 10.93 -1.99 -3.66
N GLY A 55 11.71 -2.07 -2.59
CA GLY A 55 13.14 -2.39 -2.65
C GLY A 55 13.40 -3.75 -3.33
N GLN A 56 12.61 -4.77 -2.98
CA GLN A 56 12.68 -6.09 -3.61
C GLN A 56 12.33 -6.03 -5.10
N LEU A 57 11.28 -5.30 -5.49
CA LEU A 57 10.89 -5.11 -6.89
C LEU A 57 11.95 -4.35 -7.69
N ILE A 58 12.59 -3.34 -7.10
CA ILE A 58 13.71 -2.61 -7.74
C ILE A 58 14.91 -3.55 -7.94
N ALA A 59 15.26 -4.36 -6.94
CA ALA A 59 16.33 -5.33 -7.06
C ALA A 59 16.03 -6.35 -8.18
N TYR A 60 14.81 -6.90 -8.20
CA TYR A 60 14.35 -7.80 -9.26
C TYR A 60 14.42 -7.14 -10.65
N ALA A 61 13.93 -5.91 -10.78
CA ALA A 61 13.94 -5.19 -12.05
C ALA A 61 15.38 -4.99 -12.57
N ARG A 62 16.33 -4.62 -11.69
CA ARG A 62 17.75 -4.48 -12.03
C ARG A 62 18.38 -5.81 -12.46
N SER A 63 18.12 -6.89 -11.74
CA SER A 63 18.62 -8.24 -12.09
C SER A 63 18.06 -8.75 -13.42
N ASN A 64 16.91 -8.25 -13.86
CA ASN A 64 16.25 -8.65 -15.10
C ASN A 64 16.32 -7.60 -16.22
N ASN A 65 17.17 -6.56 -16.08
CA ASN A 65 17.29 -5.46 -17.05
C ASN A 65 15.96 -4.75 -17.39
N VAL A 66 15.02 -4.70 -16.44
CA VAL A 66 13.74 -3.98 -16.58
C VAL A 66 13.92 -2.54 -16.07
N THR A 67 13.68 -1.55 -16.93
CA THR A 67 13.64 -0.13 -16.52
C THR A 67 12.26 0.19 -15.93
N PRO A 68 12.16 0.55 -14.64
CA PRO A 68 10.87 0.89 -14.06
C PRO A 68 10.29 2.18 -14.65
N PRO A 69 8.96 2.29 -14.82
CA PRO A 69 8.34 3.40 -15.52
C PRO A 69 8.57 4.77 -14.85
N TRP A 70 8.82 4.80 -13.54
CA TRP A 70 9.11 6.01 -12.76
C TRP A 70 10.58 6.49 -12.83
N SER A 71 11.49 5.72 -13.44
CA SER A 71 12.88 6.15 -13.65
C SER A 71 13.11 6.80 -15.02
N ARG A 72 12.06 6.91 -15.85
CA ARG A 72 12.11 7.70 -17.07
C ARG A 72 12.02 9.18 -16.68
N GLN A 73 12.78 10.04 -17.35
CA GLN A 73 12.58 11.48 -17.22
C GLN A 73 11.12 11.80 -17.63
N GLN A 74 10.45 12.61 -16.82
CA GLN A 74 9.07 13.07 -17.09
C GLN A 74 9.06 14.06 -18.25
#